data_AF-A0A6J8A537-F1
#
_entry.id   AF-A0A6J8A537-F1
#
_cell.length_a   1.000
_cell.length_b   1.000
_cell.length_c   1.000
_cell.angle_alpha   90.00
_cell.angle_beta   90.00
_cell.angle_gamma   90.00
#
_symmetry.space_group_name_H-M   'P 1'
#
loop_
_entity.id
_entity.type
_entity.pdbx_description
1 polymer ?
#
loop_
_entity_poly.entity_id
_entity_poly.type
_entity_poly.pdbx_seq_one_letter_code
_entity_poly.pdbx_strand_id
1 'polypeptide(L)'
;MPEVVDGWDDLTDVQKNACSTVNNFFCGLHLLVNFAECTTPALKEFEVLHKEDNVVNDFENEFGVDERDDIFLSKFDGDVITFLRFCAKSFARGVDEKCGCFAYFNSYCLEKNEKNNFISFRRNRFNIIFLMGEIAFYHRNHVVDFLQNVQDANNFLQKATLSLCRSNLVLAECKVLGLISKIITAPLWRLIEKTDRHVLEMNAYYEMILDFFDENSKDANSFIN
;
A
#
# COMPACT_ATOMS: atom_id res chain seq x y z
N MET A 1 -17.39 -31.50 -3.16
CA MET A 1 -16.50 -31.69 -4.32
C MET A 1 -16.80 -30.53 -5.26
N PRO A 2 -15.81 -29.79 -5.81
CA PRO A 2 -16.13 -28.75 -6.79
C PRO A 2 -16.84 -29.41 -7.96
N GLU A 3 -17.97 -28.85 -8.40
CA GLU A 3 -18.70 -29.36 -9.56
C GLU A 3 -17.84 -29.17 -10.81
N VAL A 4 -17.60 -30.26 -11.54
CA VAL A 4 -16.94 -30.22 -12.84
C VAL A 4 -17.84 -29.40 -13.76
N VAL A 5 -17.32 -28.30 -14.29
CA VAL A 5 -18.05 -27.42 -15.21
C VAL A 5 -18.41 -28.23 -16.47
N ASP A 6 -19.68 -28.22 -16.86
CA ASP A 6 -20.14 -28.82 -18.12
C ASP A 6 -19.26 -28.33 -19.29
N GLY A 7 -18.76 -29.26 -20.11
CA GLY A 7 -17.91 -28.94 -21.26
C GLY A 7 -16.42 -28.75 -20.94
N TRP A 8 -15.95 -29.13 -19.74
CA TRP A 8 -14.50 -29.16 -19.46
C TRP A 8 -13.73 -29.95 -20.52
N ASP A 9 -14.22 -31.13 -20.90
CA ASP A 9 -13.56 -31.98 -21.88
C ASP A 9 -13.49 -31.33 -23.28
N ASP A 10 -14.43 -30.44 -23.60
CA ASP A 10 -14.51 -29.69 -24.86
C ASP A 10 -13.53 -28.50 -24.93
N LEU A 11 -12.93 -28.12 -23.80
CA LEU A 11 -11.91 -27.06 -23.76
C LEU A 11 -10.58 -27.55 -24.35
N THR A 12 -9.92 -26.68 -25.10
CA THR A 12 -8.53 -26.89 -25.53
C THR A 12 -7.58 -26.94 -24.33
N ASP A 13 -6.43 -27.60 -24.46
CA ASP A 13 -5.43 -27.64 -23.39
C ASP A 13 -4.96 -26.24 -22.94
N VAL A 14 -4.96 -25.28 -23.85
CA VAL A 14 -4.67 -23.86 -23.54
C VAL A 14 -5.74 -23.27 -22.62
N GLN A 15 -7.02 -23.53 -22.90
CA GLN A 15 -8.13 -23.05 -22.07
C GLN A 15 -8.17 -23.78 -20.73
N LYS A 16 -7.94 -25.10 -20.71
CA LYS A 16 -7.84 -25.89 -19.46
C LYS A 16 -6.72 -25.39 -18.56
N ASN A 17 -5.55 -25.08 -19.12
CA ASN A 17 -4.44 -24.49 -18.36
C ASN A 17 -4.77 -23.08 -17.86
N ALA A 18 -5.40 -22.24 -18.68
CA ALA A 18 -5.84 -20.91 -18.26
C ALA A 18 -6.87 -20.98 -17.10
N CYS A 19 -7.88 -21.85 -17.22
CA CYS A 19 -8.88 -22.07 -16.17
C CYS A 19 -8.27 -22.65 -14.89
N SER A 20 -7.30 -23.58 -15.01
CA SER A 20 -6.58 -24.14 -13.86
C SER A 20 -5.76 -23.06 -13.14
N THR A 21 -5.23 -22.09 -13.88
CA THR A 21 -4.51 -20.94 -13.29
C THR A 21 -5.45 -20.06 -12.46
N VAL A 22 -6.72 -19.90 -12.86
CA VAL A 22 -7.73 -19.15 -12.08
C VAL A 22 -7.94 -19.75 -10.69
N ASN A 23 -7.80 -21.08 -10.54
CA ASN A 23 -7.92 -21.74 -9.24
C ASN A 23 -6.85 -21.30 -8.24
N ASN A 24 -5.63 -20.97 -8.70
CA ASN A 24 -4.56 -20.46 -7.85
C ASN A 24 -4.93 -19.09 -7.24
N PHE A 25 -5.62 -18.25 -8.02
CA PHE A 25 -6.11 -16.96 -7.54
C PHE A 25 -7.25 -17.14 -6.53
N PHE A 26 -8.12 -18.13 -6.69
CA PHE A 26 -9.31 -18.28 -5.84
C PHE A 26 -8.96 -18.49 -4.36
N CYS A 27 -7.97 -19.33 -4.05
CA CYS A 27 -7.53 -19.53 -2.67
C CYS A 27 -6.42 -18.56 -2.27
N GLY A 28 -5.48 -18.26 -3.17
CA GLY A 28 -4.32 -17.42 -2.85
C GLY A 28 -4.66 -15.97 -2.54
N LEU A 29 -5.71 -15.44 -3.18
CA LEU A 29 -6.11 -14.06 -2.95
C LEU A 29 -6.78 -13.85 -1.58
N HIS A 30 -7.42 -14.86 -0.98
CA HIS A 30 -8.10 -14.68 0.31
C HIS A 30 -7.16 -14.18 1.40
N LEU A 31 -5.92 -14.69 1.45
CA LEU A 31 -4.95 -14.21 2.44
C LEU A 31 -4.60 -12.74 2.20
N LEU A 32 -4.34 -12.34 0.96
CA LEU A 32 -4.02 -10.95 0.60
C LEU A 32 -5.20 -10.00 0.85
N VAL A 33 -6.42 -10.44 0.55
CA VAL A 33 -7.66 -9.70 0.82
C VAL A 33 -7.82 -9.48 2.32
N ASN A 34 -7.74 -10.55 3.11
CA ASN A 34 -7.87 -10.47 4.57
C ASN A 34 -6.78 -9.58 5.18
N PHE A 35 -5.54 -9.66 4.67
CA PHE A 35 -4.46 -8.77 5.10
C PHE A 35 -4.82 -7.31 4.86
N ALA A 36 -5.26 -6.95 3.65
CA ALA A 36 -5.65 -5.59 3.33
C ALA A 36 -6.85 -5.11 4.18
N GLU A 37 -7.83 -5.97 4.42
CA GLU A 37 -9.02 -5.67 5.24
C GLU A 37 -8.67 -5.45 6.71
N CYS A 38 -7.77 -6.26 7.29
CA CYS A 38 -7.32 -6.11 8.67
C CYS A 38 -6.32 -4.96 8.87
N THR A 39 -5.60 -4.56 7.82
CA THR A 39 -4.54 -3.54 7.91
C THR A 39 -5.09 -2.17 8.30
N THR A 40 -6.17 -1.71 7.64
CA THR A 40 -6.72 -0.37 7.89
C THR A 40 -7.19 -0.18 9.35
N PRO A 41 -8.02 -1.08 9.93
CA PRO A 41 -8.43 -0.94 11.33
C PRO A 41 -7.26 -1.11 12.31
N ALA A 42 -6.31 -2.02 12.03
CA ALA A 42 -5.16 -2.23 12.92
C ALA A 42 -4.24 -1.00 12.99
N LEU A 43 -3.93 -0.38 11.83
CA LEU A 43 -3.14 0.86 11.79
C LEU A 43 -3.87 1.99 12.48
N LYS A 44 -5.17 2.13 12.26
CA LYS A 44 -5.97 3.14 12.95
C LYS A 44 -5.96 2.97 14.47
N GLU A 45 -6.10 1.74 14.97
CA GLU A 45 -6.02 1.47 16.42
C GLU A 45 -4.63 1.81 16.96
N PHE A 46 -3.57 1.46 16.23
CA PHE A 46 -2.21 1.84 16.56
C PHE A 46 -2.03 3.37 16.59
N GLU A 47 -2.55 4.09 15.60
CA GLU A 47 -2.54 5.55 15.56
C GLU A 47 -3.28 6.15 16.76
N VAL A 48 -4.45 5.62 17.15
CA VAL A 48 -5.21 6.11 18.32
C VAL A 48 -4.43 5.91 19.61
N LEU A 49 -3.69 4.81 19.75
CA LEU A 49 -2.89 4.51 20.94
C LEU A 49 -1.61 5.36 21.05
N HIS A 50 -1.08 5.81 19.91
CA HIS A 50 0.23 6.47 19.83
C HIS A 50 0.18 7.91 19.31
N LYS A 51 -1.01 8.43 18.99
CA LYS A 51 -1.21 9.86 18.71
C LYS A 51 -0.96 10.62 19.99
N GLU A 52 0.11 11.40 20.00
CA GLU A 52 0.18 12.56 20.88
C GLU A 52 -0.88 13.56 20.41
N ASP A 53 -1.63 14.17 21.34
CA ASP A 53 -2.77 15.08 21.09
C ASP A 53 -2.46 16.27 20.14
N ASN A 54 -1.21 16.45 19.70
CA ASN A 54 -0.75 17.61 18.95
C ASN A 54 -0.80 17.48 17.42
N VAL A 55 -0.79 16.26 16.84
CA VAL A 55 -0.64 16.11 15.37
C VAL A 55 -1.92 16.48 14.60
N VAL A 56 -3.09 16.15 15.14
CA VAL A 56 -4.37 16.51 14.51
C VAL A 56 -4.62 18.00 14.66
N ASN A 57 -4.33 18.56 15.84
CA ASN A 57 -4.54 19.97 16.15
C ASN A 57 -3.76 20.91 15.21
N ASP A 58 -2.53 20.58 14.83
CA ASP A 58 -1.78 21.39 13.85
C ASP A 58 -2.43 21.39 12.46
N PHE A 59 -2.99 20.25 12.05
CA PHE A 59 -3.67 20.12 10.76
C PHE A 59 -5.02 20.87 10.73
N GLU A 60 -5.78 20.85 11.84
CA GLU A 60 -7.03 21.62 11.95
C GLU A 60 -6.77 23.13 12.03
N ASN A 61 -5.71 23.53 12.73
CA ASN A 61 -5.31 24.92 12.90
C ASN A 61 -4.71 25.53 11.62
N GLU A 62 -4.04 24.73 10.78
CA GLU A 62 -3.35 25.22 9.58
C GLU A 62 -4.24 25.23 8.31
N PHE A 63 -5.28 24.38 8.24
CA PHE A 63 -6.08 24.21 7.00
C PHE A 63 -7.60 24.45 7.15
N GLY A 64 -8.11 24.66 8.36
CA GLY A 64 -9.54 24.91 8.59
C GLY A 64 -10.42 23.66 8.38
N VAL A 65 -11.67 23.74 8.85
CA VAL A 65 -12.59 22.58 8.89
C VAL A 65 -13.23 22.29 7.52
N ASP A 66 -13.43 23.30 6.67
CA ASP A 66 -14.19 23.21 5.42
C ASP A 66 -13.47 22.42 4.29
N GLU A 67 -12.14 22.40 4.24
CA GLU A 67 -11.40 21.70 3.17
C GLU A 67 -11.39 20.16 3.33
N ARG A 68 -11.85 19.63 4.48
CA ARG A 68 -11.92 18.18 4.72
C ARG A 68 -13.08 17.50 3.99
N ASP A 69 -14.18 18.20 3.78
CA ASP A 69 -15.42 17.59 3.28
C ASP A 69 -15.32 17.24 1.78
N ASP A 70 -14.58 18.02 0.99
CA ASP A 70 -14.39 17.76 -0.45
C ASP A 70 -13.27 16.74 -0.75
N ILE A 71 -12.33 16.52 0.19
CA ILE A 71 -11.20 15.61 0.01
C ILE A 71 -11.29 14.43 0.98
N PHE A 72 -12.42 13.71 0.99
CA PHE A 72 -12.46 12.28 1.30
C PHE A 72 -11.57 11.81 2.49
N LEU A 73 -11.46 12.62 3.54
CA LEU A 73 -10.98 12.18 4.84
C LEU A 73 -12.14 11.39 5.40
N SER A 74 -12.29 10.19 4.86
CA SER A 74 -13.08 9.13 5.47
C SER A 74 -12.73 9.18 6.95
N LYS A 75 -13.68 9.57 7.81
CA LYS A 75 -13.57 9.44 9.28
C LYS A 75 -13.14 8.02 9.70
N PHE A 76 -13.15 7.07 8.77
CA PHE A 76 -12.80 5.68 8.93
C PHE A 76 -11.35 5.34 8.57
N ASP A 77 -10.65 6.12 7.74
CA ASP A 77 -9.27 5.81 7.30
C ASP A 77 -8.25 6.34 8.33
N GLY A 78 -7.16 5.59 8.57
CA GLY A 78 -6.01 6.07 9.34
C GLY A 78 -5.18 7.13 8.60
N ASP A 79 -4.40 7.91 9.34
CA ASP A 79 -3.46 8.92 8.84
C ASP A 79 -2.50 8.33 7.79
N VAL A 80 -1.97 7.12 7.99
CA VAL A 80 -1.10 6.48 7.01
C VAL A 80 -1.82 6.17 5.70
N ILE A 81 -3.06 5.68 5.76
CA ILE A 81 -3.84 5.39 4.54
C ILE A 81 -4.14 6.69 3.79
N THR A 82 -4.49 7.75 4.52
CA THR A 82 -4.64 9.11 3.97
C THR A 82 -3.36 9.58 3.28
N PHE A 83 -2.22 9.42 3.95
CA PHE A 83 -0.91 9.78 3.43
C PHE A 83 -0.61 9.06 2.11
N LEU A 84 -0.80 7.73 2.05
CA LEU A 84 -0.58 6.96 0.82
C LEU A 84 -1.47 7.42 -0.33
N ARG A 85 -2.74 7.77 -0.05
CA ARG A 85 -3.64 8.34 -1.06
C ARG A 85 -3.16 9.70 -1.53
N PHE A 86 -2.66 10.54 -0.63
CA PHE A 86 -2.13 11.86 -0.98
C PHE A 86 -0.86 11.75 -1.79
N CYS A 87 0.07 10.86 -1.43
CA CYS A 87 1.23 10.56 -2.28
C CYS A 87 0.82 10.10 -3.67
N ALA A 88 -0.17 9.22 -3.80
CA ALA A 88 -0.65 8.79 -5.11
C ALA A 88 -1.26 9.95 -5.91
N LYS A 89 -2.08 10.81 -5.29
CA LYS A 89 -2.65 11.99 -5.96
C LYS A 89 -1.57 13.00 -6.37
N SER A 90 -0.62 13.26 -5.49
CA SER A 90 0.47 14.21 -5.70
C SER A 90 1.44 13.74 -6.77
N PHE A 91 1.83 12.46 -6.74
CA PHE A 91 3.04 12.02 -7.42
C PHE A 91 2.85 10.88 -8.41
N ALA A 92 1.67 10.26 -8.53
CA ALA A 92 1.45 9.22 -9.53
C ALA A 92 0.91 9.79 -10.84
N ARG A 93 1.31 9.15 -11.96
CA ARG A 93 0.93 9.59 -13.30
C ARG A 93 -0.58 9.47 -13.51
N GLY A 94 -1.20 10.56 -13.98
CA GLY A 94 -2.61 10.59 -14.42
C GLY A 94 -3.63 10.40 -13.30
N VAL A 95 -3.27 10.72 -12.04
CA VAL A 95 -4.20 10.64 -10.90
C VAL A 95 -4.89 11.98 -10.63
N ASP A 96 -4.13 13.06 -10.48
CA ASP A 96 -4.65 14.40 -10.24
C ASP A 96 -3.88 15.41 -11.10
N GLU A 97 -4.54 15.95 -12.12
CA GLU A 97 -3.96 16.95 -13.03
C GLU A 97 -4.09 18.38 -12.51
N LYS A 98 -4.94 18.61 -11.50
CA LYS A 98 -5.24 19.94 -10.96
C LYS A 98 -4.34 20.27 -9.77
N CYS A 99 -4.25 19.36 -8.82
CA CYS A 99 -3.49 19.55 -7.56
C CYS A 99 -2.21 18.71 -7.52
N GLY A 100 -2.09 17.70 -8.39
CA GLY A 100 -0.92 16.85 -8.48
C GLY A 100 0.27 17.52 -9.15
N CYS A 101 1.45 16.97 -8.92
CA CYS A 101 2.74 17.49 -9.39
C CYS A 101 3.61 16.40 -10.02
N PHE A 102 3.01 15.33 -10.56
CA PHE A 102 3.72 14.19 -11.16
C PHE A 102 4.84 14.60 -12.12
N ALA A 103 4.59 15.50 -13.08
CA ALA A 103 5.59 15.86 -14.09
C ALA A 103 6.84 16.51 -13.46
N TYR A 104 6.63 17.39 -12.48
CA TYR A 104 7.70 18.07 -11.75
C TYR A 104 8.46 17.10 -10.86
N PHE A 105 7.75 16.30 -10.07
CA PHE A 105 8.37 15.30 -9.19
C PHE A 105 9.14 14.24 -9.99
N ASN A 106 8.60 13.79 -11.12
CA ASN A 106 9.29 12.85 -12.00
C ASN A 106 10.58 13.45 -12.57
N SER A 107 10.56 14.73 -12.95
CA SER A 107 11.75 15.44 -13.43
C SER A 107 12.80 15.58 -12.33
N TYR A 108 12.37 15.92 -11.11
CA TYR A 108 13.22 15.95 -9.93
C TYR A 108 13.86 14.59 -9.63
N CYS A 109 13.09 13.50 -9.66
CA CYS A 109 13.65 12.15 -9.46
C CYS A 109 14.71 11.84 -10.52
N LEU A 110 14.44 12.13 -11.80
CA LEU A 110 15.40 11.90 -12.87
C LEU A 110 16.70 12.68 -12.66
N GLU A 111 16.63 13.93 -12.20
CA GLU A 111 17.81 14.74 -11.85
C GLU A 111 18.62 14.12 -10.70
N LYS A 112 17.96 13.48 -9.73
CA LYS A 112 18.58 12.76 -8.62
C LYS A 112 19.06 11.34 -8.99
N ASN A 113 18.98 10.93 -10.26
CA ASN A 113 19.21 9.55 -10.72
C ASN A 113 18.29 8.52 -10.06
N GLU A 114 17.08 8.95 -9.73
CA GLU A 114 16.03 8.15 -9.11
C GLU A 114 14.84 7.98 -10.06
N LYS A 115 14.05 6.93 -9.84
CA LYS A 115 12.80 6.72 -10.56
C LYS A 115 11.63 7.10 -9.69
N ASN A 116 10.65 7.84 -10.25
CA ASN A 116 9.37 7.99 -9.58
C ASN A 116 8.61 6.65 -9.58
N ASN A 117 8.48 6.04 -8.41
CA ASN A 117 7.83 4.75 -8.25
C ASN A 117 6.35 4.86 -7.82
N PHE A 118 5.82 6.07 -7.57
CA PHE A 118 4.44 6.24 -7.14
C PHE A 118 3.45 5.78 -8.21
N ILE A 119 2.46 5.00 -7.76
CA ILE A 119 1.41 4.40 -8.59
C ILE A 119 0.03 4.87 -8.17
N SER A 120 -0.94 4.70 -9.07
CA SER A 120 -2.34 5.04 -8.76
C SER A 120 -2.87 4.17 -7.63
N PHE A 121 -3.45 4.84 -6.61
CA PHE A 121 -4.15 4.16 -5.52
C PHE A 121 -5.48 3.52 -5.98
N ARG A 122 -6.05 4.00 -7.08
CA ARG A 122 -7.21 3.39 -7.75
C ARG A 122 -6.69 2.32 -8.69
N ARG A 123 -6.74 1.03 -8.32
CA ARG A 123 -6.91 -0.16 -9.20
C ARG A 123 -6.42 -1.50 -8.61
N ASN A 124 -5.80 -1.57 -7.43
CA ASN A 124 -5.28 -2.85 -6.91
C ASN A 124 -5.52 -3.07 -5.41
N ARG A 125 -6.77 -3.30 -5.01
CA ARG A 125 -7.24 -3.16 -3.61
C ARG A 125 -6.46 -3.99 -2.58
N PHE A 126 -5.91 -5.15 -2.97
CA PHE A 126 -5.36 -6.12 -2.01
C PHE A 126 -3.87 -5.96 -1.72
N ASN A 127 -3.07 -5.44 -2.67
CA ASN A 127 -1.62 -5.28 -2.47
C ASN A 127 -1.14 -3.82 -2.56
N ILE A 128 -2.00 -2.89 -3.01
CA ILE A 128 -1.60 -1.49 -3.23
C ILE A 128 -1.13 -0.80 -1.95
N ILE A 129 -1.75 -1.10 -0.80
CA ILE A 129 -1.42 -0.44 0.48
C ILE A 129 0.01 -0.79 0.90
N PHE A 130 0.39 -2.06 0.82
CA PHE A 130 1.73 -2.54 1.18
C PHE A 130 2.80 -1.99 0.22
N LEU A 131 2.54 -2.07 -1.08
CA LEU A 131 3.47 -1.56 -2.10
C LEU A 131 3.62 -0.03 -2.00
N MET A 132 2.52 0.70 -1.79
CA MET A 132 2.56 2.14 -1.59
C MET A 132 3.29 2.52 -0.30
N GLY A 133 3.13 1.75 0.78
CA GLY A 133 3.90 1.92 2.01
C GLY A 133 5.40 1.82 1.77
N GLU A 134 5.84 0.80 1.02
CA GLU A 134 7.25 0.66 0.60
C GLU A 134 7.72 1.91 -0.18
N ILE A 135 6.97 2.30 -1.21
CA ILE A 135 7.33 3.42 -2.09
C ILE A 135 7.38 4.74 -1.31
N ALA A 136 6.39 4.99 -0.46
CA ALA A 136 6.30 6.21 0.33
C ALA A 136 7.45 6.29 1.36
N PHE A 137 7.77 5.17 2.01
CA PHE A 137 8.92 5.11 2.91
C PHE A 137 10.24 5.33 2.15
N TYR A 138 10.42 4.70 0.98
CA TYR A 138 11.61 4.87 0.13
C TYR A 138 11.79 6.34 -0.29
N HIS A 139 10.73 6.98 -0.79
CA HIS A 139 10.79 8.35 -1.28
C HIS A 139 10.65 9.43 -0.20
N ARG A 140 10.54 9.09 1.09
CA ARG A 140 10.27 10.08 2.16
C ARG A 140 11.18 11.32 2.11
N ASN A 141 12.49 11.12 1.94
CA ASN A 141 13.45 12.24 1.87
C ASN A 141 13.27 13.06 0.58
N HIS A 142 13.01 12.38 -0.53
CA HIS A 142 12.74 13.00 -1.83
C HIS A 142 11.46 13.83 -1.81
N VAL A 143 10.40 13.32 -1.19
CA VAL A 143 9.11 14.03 -1.04
C VAL A 143 9.29 15.28 -0.19
N VAL A 144 9.97 15.16 0.95
CA VAL A 144 10.25 16.27 1.87
C VAL A 144 11.09 17.34 1.18
N ASP A 145 12.20 16.98 0.53
CA ASP A 145 13.08 17.91 -0.18
C ASP A 145 12.35 18.60 -1.35
N PHE A 146 11.65 17.82 -2.17
CA PHE A 146 10.92 18.35 -3.31
C PHE A 146 9.84 19.35 -2.91
N LEU A 147 9.00 19.00 -1.93
CA LEU A 147 7.89 19.86 -1.50
C LEU A 147 8.33 21.06 -0.66
N GLN A 148 9.53 21.07 -0.08
CA GLN A 148 10.05 22.22 0.67
C GLN A 148 10.92 23.14 -0.17
N ASN A 149 11.81 22.57 -0.99
CA ASN A 149 12.92 23.32 -1.58
C ASN A 149 12.80 23.51 -3.09
N VAL A 150 12.02 22.69 -3.78
CA VAL A 150 11.95 22.70 -5.26
C VAL A 150 10.60 23.22 -5.76
N GLN A 151 9.52 22.53 -5.39
CA GLN A 151 8.17 22.87 -5.82
C GLN A 151 7.54 23.95 -4.95
N ASP A 152 7.89 23.96 -3.66
CA ASP A 152 7.23 24.69 -2.58
C ASP A 152 5.73 24.34 -2.47
N ALA A 153 5.34 23.67 -1.39
CA ALA A 153 3.99 23.15 -1.22
C ALA A 153 2.93 24.27 -1.19
N ASN A 154 2.23 24.44 -2.31
CA ASN A 154 1.39 25.62 -2.53
C ASN A 154 -0.11 25.38 -2.39
N ASN A 155 -0.54 24.11 -2.39
CA ASN A 155 -1.94 23.71 -2.25
C ASN A 155 -2.13 22.74 -1.09
N PHE A 156 -3.39 22.58 -0.66
CA PHE A 156 -3.76 21.72 0.46
C PHE A 156 -3.16 20.31 0.32
N LEU A 157 -3.34 19.65 -0.83
CA LEU A 157 -2.86 18.28 -1.05
C LEU A 157 -1.36 18.15 -0.81
N GLN A 158 -0.57 19.10 -1.32
CA GLN A 158 0.89 19.10 -1.15
C GLN A 158 1.29 19.39 0.29
N LYS A 159 0.67 20.38 0.93
CA LYS A 159 0.97 20.74 2.33
C LYS A 159 0.59 19.62 3.29
N ALA A 160 -0.58 19.03 3.09
CA ALA A 160 -1.05 17.83 3.76
C ALA A 160 -0.08 16.64 3.59
N THR A 161 0.35 16.37 2.36
CA THR A 161 1.33 15.32 2.05
C THR A 161 2.63 15.56 2.81
N LEU A 162 3.13 16.81 2.82
CA LEU A 162 4.36 17.18 3.51
C LEU A 162 4.27 17.02 5.03
N SER A 163 3.16 17.47 5.62
CA SER A 163 2.91 17.35 7.06
C SER A 163 2.90 15.88 7.49
N LEU A 164 2.12 15.03 6.79
CA LEU A 164 2.07 13.59 7.08
C LEU A 164 3.41 12.89 6.83
N CYS A 165 4.17 13.30 5.81
CA CYS A 165 5.49 12.73 5.52
C CYS A 165 6.53 13.04 6.62
N ARG A 166 6.31 14.08 7.43
CA ARG A 166 7.17 14.43 8.58
C ARG A 166 6.76 13.70 9.87
N SER A 167 5.58 13.07 9.90
CA SER A 167 5.14 12.32 11.07
C SER A 167 5.94 11.01 11.20
N ASN A 168 6.70 10.89 12.29
CA ASN A 168 7.45 9.66 12.61
C ASN A 168 6.53 8.45 12.73
N LEU A 169 5.30 8.65 13.22
CA LEU A 169 4.29 7.61 13.35
C LEU A 169 3.90 7.07 11.96
N VAL A 170 3.50 7.96 11.05
CA VAL A 170 3.12 7.60 9.68
C VAL A 170 4.29 6.95 8.92
N LEU A 171 5.52 7.43 9.12
CA LEU A 171 6.71 6.83 8.52
C LEU A 171 7.01 5.44 9.08
N ALA A 172 6.80 5.20 10.38
CA ALA A 172 6.95 3.88 10.97
C ALA A 172 5.93 2.89 10.39
N GLU A 173 4.68 3.31 10.22
CA GLU A 173 3.64 2.51 9.59
C GLU A 173 3.95 2.22 8.12
N CYS A 174 4.44 3.21 7.37
CA CYS A 174 4.91 3.00 5.99
C CYS A 174 6.06 1.97 5.93
N LYS A 175 7.00 2.03 6.88
CA LYS A 175 8.11 1.04 6.98
C LYS A 175 7.54 -0.37 7.18
N VAL A 176 6.64 -0.55 8.13
CA VAL A 176 6.00 -1.84 8.43
C VAL A 176 5.23 -2.36 7.21
N LEU A 177 4.43 -1.52 6.56
CA LEU A 177 3.72 -1.87 5.33
C LEU A 177 4.67 -2.30 4.22
N GLY A 178 5.81 -1.62 4.07
CA GLY A 178 6.84 -1.99 3.11
C GLY A 178 7.53 -3.33 3.44
N LEU A 179 7.80 -3.60 4.71
CA LEU A 179 8.35 -4.89 5.17
C LEU A 179 7.37 -6.03 4.90
N ILE A 180 6.08 -5.83 5.21
CA ILE A 180 5.01 -6.79 4.87
C ILE A 180 4.97 -7.01 3.36
N SER A 181 5.14 -5.95 2.55
CA SER A 181 5.22 -6.07 1.10
C SER A 181 6.36 -6.99 0.67
N LYS A 182 7.57 -6.76 1.19
CA LYS A 182 8.77 -7.51 0.81
C LYS A 182 8.75 -8.97 1.23
N ILE A 183 8.24 -9.26 2.44
CA ILE A 183 8.38 -10.57 3.08
C ILE A 183 7.16 -11.46 2.80
N ILE A 184 5.96 -10.87 2.79
CA ILE A 184 4.71 -11.65 2.76
C ILE A 184 4.01 -11.45 1.42
N THR A 185 3.53 -10.22 1.14
CA THR A 185 2.51 -10.04 0.09
C THR A 185 3.09 -10.10 -1.31
N ALA A 186 4.27 -9.53 -1.57
CA ALA A 186 4.89 -9.60 -2.89
C ALA A 186 5.41 -11.01 -3.22
N PRO A 187 6.09 -11.73 -2.30
CA PRO A 187 6.46 -13.12 -2.55
C PRO A 187 5.23 -14.02 -2.78
N LEU A 188 4.17 -13.87 -1.97
CA LEU A 188 2.92 -14.60 -2.17
C LEU A 188 2.27 -14.28 -3.52
N TRP A 189 2.21 -13.00 -3.90
CA TRP A 189 1.69 -12.58 -5.21
C TRP A 189 2.45 -13.24 -6.35
N ARG A 190 3.79 -13.23 -6.32
CA ARG A 190 4.62 -13.90 -7.33
C ARG A 190 4.42 -15.42 -7.36
N LEU A 191 4.10 -16.04 -6.23
CA LEU A 191 3.77 -17.47 -6.16
C LEU A 191 2.39 -17.76 -6.75
N ILE A 192 1.40 -16.89 -6.52
CA ILE A 192 0.06 -17.02 -7.10
C ILE A 192 0.09 -16.83 -8.63
N GLU A 193 0.88 -15.87 -9.12
CA GLU A 193 1.03 -15.61 -10.56
C GLU A 193 1.74 -16.73 -11.33
N LYS A 194 2.47 -17.61 -10.63
CA LYS A 194 3.15 -18.74 -11.26
C LYS A 194 2.14 -19.80 -11.69
N THR A 195 2.06 -20.00 -13.00
CA THR A 195 1.13 -20.91 -13.68
C THR A 195 1.52 -22.39 -13.55
N ASP A 196 2.71 -22.70 -13.04
CA ASP A 196 3.28 -24.05 -12.98
C ASP A 196 3.01 -24.78 -11.66
N ARG A 197 2.37 -24.14 -10.68
CA ARG A 197 2.09 -24.72 -9.36
C ARG A 197 0.60 -24.91 -9.13
N HIS A 198 0.23 -26.04 -8.54
CA HIS A 198 -1.12 -26.27 -8.07
C HIS A 198 -1.34 -25.62 -6.71
N VAL A 199 -2.55 -25.11 -6.44
CA VAL A 199 -2.91 -24.45 -5.17
C VAL A 199 -2.57 -25.27 -3.91
N LEU A 200 -2.61 -26.61 -3.98
CA LEU A 200 -2.26 -27.49 -2.85
C LEU A 200 -0.77 -27.43 -2.47
N GLU A 201 0.11 -27.06 -3.40
CA GLU A 201 1.54 -26.86 -3.13
C GLU A 201 1.80 -25.57 -2.35
N MET A 202 0.80 -24.69 -2.21
CA MET A 202 0.91 -23.47 -1.41
C MET A 202 0.80 -23.75 0.10
N ASN A 203 0.32 -24.92 0.53
CA ASN A 203 0.13 -25.24 1.94
C ASN A 203 1.42 -25.11 2.75
N ALA A 204 2.54 -25.64 2.25
CA ALA A 204 3.84 -25.52 2.91
C ALA A 204 4.30 -24.05 3.04
N TYR A 205 3.94 -23.21 2.07
CA TYR A 205 4.24 -21.77 2.13
C TYR A 205 3.34 -21.05 3.14
N TYR A 206 2.07 -21.43 3.27
CA TYR A 206 1.18 -20.90 4.29
C TYR A 206 1.61 -21.33 5.70
N GLU A 207 2.02 -22.58 5.90
CA GLU A 207 2.58 -23.04 7.18
C GLU A 207 3.82 -22.23 7.57
N MET A 208 4.76 -22.02 6.64
CA MET A 208 5.93 -21.17 6.87
C MET A 208 5.55 -19.73 7.26
N ILE A 209 4.52 -19.15 6.62
CA ILE A 209 4.02 -17.82 6.97
C ILE A 209 3.38 -17.80 8.37
N LEU A 210 2.64 -18.85 8.73
CA LEU A 210 2.01 -18.96 10.04
C LEU A 210 3.05 -19.07 11.16
N ASP A 211 4.08 -19.90 10.96
CA ASP A 211 5.20 -20.01 11.90
C ASP A 211 5.91 -18.66 12.07
N PHE A 212 6.16 -17.97 10.95
CA PHE A 212 6.70 -16.62 10.96
C PHE A 212 5.84 -15.64 11.79
N PHE A 213 4.51 -15.68 11.65
CA PHE A 213 3.64 -14.82 12.45
C PHE A 213 3.61 -15.19 13.93
N ASP A 214 3.60 -16.48 14.27
CA ASP A 214 3.62 -16.92 15.67
C ASP A 214 4.91 -16.47 16.37
N GLU A 215 6.06 -16.59 15.70
CA GLU A 215 7.35 -16.09 16.20
C GLU A 215 7.33 -14.56 16.38
N ASN A 216 6.93 -13.81 15.35
CA ASN A 216 6.95 -12.35 15.39
C ASN A 216 5.86 -11.73 16.27
N SER A 217 4.79 -12.47 16.56
CA SER A 217 3.79 -12.05 17.56
C SER A 217 4.34 -12.03 18.98
N LYS A 218 5.38 -12.85 19.24
CA LYS A 218 6.07 -12.93 20.54
C LYS A 218 7.25 -11.96 20.62
N ASP A 219 8.03 -11.87 19.54
CA ASP A 219 9.15 -10.93 19.42
C ASP A 219 9.30 -10.46 17.97
N ALA A 220 8.96 -9.19 17.70
CA ALA A 220 9.06 -8.58 16.37
C ALA A 220 10.43 -7.95 16.07
N ASN A 221 11.43 -8.07 16.97
CA ASN A 221 12.74 -7.42 16.79
C ASN A 221 13.47 -7.89 15.52
N SER A 222 13.35 -9.17 15.16
CA SER A 222 13.93 -9.73 13.94
C SER A 222 13.24 -9.26 12.66
N PHE A 223 11.99 -8.79 12.76
CA PHE A 223 11.23 -8.31 11.61
C PHE A 223 11.47 -6.83 11.32
N ILE A 224 11.72 -6.03 12.37
CA ILE A 224 11.85 -4.57 12.27
C ILE A 224 13.29 -4.12 11.90
N ASN A 225 14.30 -4.93 12.24
CA ASN A 225 15.73 -4.63 12.07
C ASN A 225 16.33 -5.34 10.84
#